data_AF-A0A2N1RR43-F1
#
_entry.id   AF-A0A2N1RR43-F1
#
_cell.length_a   1.000
_cell.length_b   1.000
_cell.length_c   1.000
_cell.angle_alpha   90.00
_cell.angle_beta   90.00
_cell.angle_gamma   90.00
#
_symmetry.space_group_name_H-M   'P 1'
#
loop_
_entity.id
_entity.type
_entity.pdbx_description
1 polymer ?
#
loop_
_entity_poly.entity_id
_entity_poly.type
_entity_poly.pdbx_seq_one_letter_code
_entity_poly.pdbx_strand_id
1 'polypeptide(L)'
;MKKLTIFLIILTSAIYSCRSNELKGNLRYDFTTSGALGEDCFQVIISASPDAELKTMAEQRESAFIKAKDSISAETEKQLLIYYSSSKSLRPDDIPEETVNSLKKKSGLYSKKGIVEQEYYQLDNTVILVYRIFNNGIKNEILNN
;
A
#
# COMPACT_ATOMS: atom_id res chain seq x y z
N MET A 1 21.92 32.18 35.10
CA MET A 1 22.35 31.77 33.74
C MET A 1 22.14 30.27 33.45
N LYS A 2 22.33 29.33 34.40
CA LYS A 2 22.13 27.88 34.17
C LYS A 2 20.68 27.42 33.89
N LYS A 3 19.65 28.16 34.35
CA LYS A 3 18.23 27.82 34.12
C LYS A 3 17.73 28.12 32.71
N LEU A 4 18.40 29.03 31.98
CA LEU A 4 18.01 29.41 30.62
C LEU A 4 18.43 28.34 29.60
N THR A 5 19.52 27.63 29.87
CA THR A 5 20.08 26.60 28.98
C THR A 5 19.26 25.30 28.98
N ILE A 6 18.64 24.94 30.11
CA ILE A 6 17.81 23.72 30.23
C ILE A 6 16.48 23.88 29.48
N PHE A 7 15.91 25.08 29.48
CA PHE A 7 14.65 25.36 28.78
C PHE A 7 14.80 25.26 27.25
N LEU A 8 15.99 25.57 26.73
CA LEU A 8 16.27 25.49 25.29
C LEU A 8 16.35 24.05 24.77
N ILE A 9 16.85 23.12 25.57
CA ILE A 9 17.02 21.70 25.18
C ILE A 9 15.66 20.98 25.12
N ILE A 10 14.75 21.29 26.05
CA ILE A 10 13.39 20.71 26.07
C ILE A 10 12.54 21.23 24.91
N LEU A 11 12.76 22.48 24.47
CA LEU A 11 12.03 23.05 23.35
C LEU A 11 12.50 22.45 22.00
N THR A 12 13.77 22.05 21.88
CA THR A 12 14.31 21.46 20.65
C THR A 12 13.89 20.00 20.41
N SER A 13 13.54 19.23 21.45
CA SER A 13 13.10 17.84 21.30
C SER A 13 11.62 17.69 20.90
N ALA A 14 10.80 18.72 21.09
CA ALA A 14 9.40 18.70 20.68
C ALA A 14 9.18 18.90 19.17
N ILE A 15 10.18 19.46 18.46
CA ILE A 15 10.06 19.80 17.03
C ILE A 15 10.41 18.64 16.09
N TYR A 16 11.06 17.58 16.59
CA TYR A 16 11.44 16.42 15.78
C TYR A 16 10.36 15.34 15.69
N SER A 17 9.33 15.39 16.53
CA SER A 17 8.30 14.35 16.60
C SER A 17 7.19 14.48 15.55
N CYS A 18 7.21 15.52 14.72
CA CYS A 18 6.19 15.78 13.69
C CYS A 18 6.78 15.98 12.29
N ARG A 19 7.75 15.16 11.88
CA ARG A 19 7.97 14.96 10.44
C ARG A 19 6.89 13.99 9.92
N SER A 20 5.68 14.51 9.70
CA SER A 20 4.73 13.82 8.82
C SER A 20 5.27 13.96 7.40
N ASN A 21 5.70 12.85 6.80
CA ASN A 21 6.00 12.84 5.37
C ASN A 21 4.71 13.21 4.64
N GLU A 22 4.63 14.44 4.13
CA GLU A 22 3.53 14.85 3.25
C GLU A 22 3.51 13.90 2.05
N LEU A 23 2.43 13.14 1.95
CA LEU A 23 2.14 12.36 0.77
C LEU A 23 2.02 13.32 -0.42
N LYS A 24 2.78 13.09 -1.50
CA LYS A 24 2.79 13.97 -2.68
C LYS A 24 1.42 13.96 -3.37
N GLY A 25 0.79 15.13 -3.51
CA GLY A 25 -0.33 15.37 -4.42
C GLY A 25 -1.72 15.00 -3.89
N ASN A 26 -2.76 15.32 -4.67
CA ASN A 26 -4.15 14.98 -4.36
C ASN A 26 -4.41 13.49 -4.62
N LEU A 27 -3.90 12.63 -3.74
CA LEU A 27 -4.09 11.17 -3.77
C LEU A 27 -5.54 10.73 -3.54
N ARG A 28 -6.45 11.67 -3.28
CA ARG A 28 -7.87 11.40 -3.01
C ARG A 28 -8.61 10.78 -4.21
N TYR A 29 -8.01 10.77 -5.40
CA TYR A 29 -8.62 10.18 -6.59
C TYR A 29 -7.63 9.33 -7.39
N ASP A 30 -6.53 8.92 -6.78
CA ASP A 30 -5.57 8.04 -7.45
C ASP A 30 -5.88 6.57 -7.15
N PHE A 31 -6.74 6.00 -7.97
CA PHE A 31 -7.16 4.60 -7.95
C PHE A 31 -6.44 3.75 -9.00
N THR A 32 -5.38 4.28 -9.63
CA THR A 32 -4.65 3.60 -10.71
C THR A 32 -3.19 3.33 -10.36
N THR A 33 -2.60 4.18 -9.51
CA THR A 33 -1.18 4.07 -9.18
C THR A 33 -0.99 3.13 -7.99
N SER A 34 -0.28 2.03 -8.22
CA SER A 34 0.29 1.19 -7.16
C SER A 34 1.73 1.55 -6.87
N GLY A 35 2.18 1.45 -5.63
CA GLY A 35 3.59 1.66 -5.26
C GLY A 35 3.79 2.39 -3.95
N ALA A 36 5.03 2.79 -3.67
CA ALA A 36 5.36 3.58 -2.49
C ALA A 36 4.85 5.03 -2.65
N LEU A 37 3.98 5.47 -1.74
CA LEU A 37 3.52 6.87 -1.67
C LEU A 37 4.43 7.76 -0.80
N GLY A 38 5.33 7.13 -0.07
CA GLY A 38 6.34 7.74 0.80
C GLY A 38 7.27 6.66 1.34
N GLU A 39 8.05 6.99 2.36
CA GLU A 39 8.96 6.01 2.98
C GLU A 39 8.20 4.91 3.76
N ASP A 40 7.04 5.26 4.33
CA ASP A 40 6.31 4.43 5.31
C ASP A 40 4.92 3.96 4.81
N CYS A 41 4.59 4.25 3.55
CA CYS A 41 3.28 3.95 2.96
C CYS A 41 3.41 3.32 1.58
N PHE A 42 2.75 2.18 1.40
CA PHE A 42 2.64 1.49 0.12
C PHE A 42 1.17 1.34 -0.27
N GLN A 43 0.82 1.75 -1.49
CA GLN A 43 -0.53 1.66 -2.05
C GLN A 43 -0.63 0.44 -2.96
N VAL A 44 -1.65 -0.38 -2.71
CA VAL A 44 -2.05 -1.53 -3.52
C VAL A 44 -3.40 -1.20 -4.14
N ILE A 45 -3.52 -1.38 -5.46
CA ILE A 45 -4.78 -1.20 -6.19
C ILE A 45 -5.38 -2.59 -6.47
N ILE A 46 -6.55 -2.86 -5.91
CA ILE A 46 -7.18 -4.18 -6.01
C ILE A 46 -8.45 -4.03 -6.82
N SER A 47 -8.67 -4.91 -7.80
CA SER A 47 -9.89 -4.92 -8.59
C SER A 47 -10.47 -6.33 -8.68
N ALA A 48 -11.79 -6.43 -8.53
CA ALA A 48 -12.50 -7.70 -8.68
C ALA A 48 -13.87 -7.49 -9.31
N SER A 49 -14.20 -8.34 -10.27
CA SER A 49 -15.50 -8.36 -10.92
C SER A 49 -16.52 -9.19 -10.13
N PRO A 50 -17.82 -8.83 -10.20
CA PRO A 50 -18.88 -9.56 -9.50
C PRO A 50 -19.04 -10.99 -10.02
N ASP A 51 -19.69 -11.86 -9.24
CA ASP A 51 -20.17 -13.15 -9.77
C ASP A 51 -21.24 -12.95 -10.84
N ALA A 52 -21.03 -13.57 -12.01
CA ALA A 52 -21.89 -13.42 -13.18
C ALA A 52 -23.30 -13.98 -12.99
N GLU A 53 -23.49 -14.89 -12.02
CA GLU A 53 -24.78 -15.55 -11.75
C GLU A 53 -25.71 -14.71 -10.86
N LEU A 54 -25.20 -13.66 -10.23
CA LEU A 54 -25.97 -12.80 -9.32
C LEU A 54 -26.85 -11.81 -10.10
N LYS A 55 -28.07 -11.59 -9.62
CA LYS A 55 -29.11 -10.89 -10.39
C LYS A 55 -29.25 -9.43 -10.01
N THR A 56 -29.02 -9.08 -8.75
CA THR A 56 -29.18 -7.70 -8.28
C THR A 56 -27.83 -6.98 -8.22
N MET A 57 -27.86 -5.66 -8.42
CA MET A 57 -26.66 -4.83 -8.28
C MET A 57 -26.05 -4.93 -6.87
N ALA A 58 -26.90 -5.05 -5.83
CA ALA A 58 -26.43 -5.16 -4.45
C ALA A 58 -25.64 -6.45 -4.23
N GLU A 59 -26.17 -7.60 -4.67
CA GLU A 59 -25.47 -8.89 -4.58
C GLU A 59 -24.18 -8.88 -5.40
N GLN A 60 -24.22 -8.34 -6.62
CA GLN A 60 -23.04 -8.24 -7.48
C GLN A 60 -21.92 -7.44 -6.81
N ARG A 61 -22.25 -6.25 -6.28
CA ARG A 61 -21.26 -5.39 -5.59
C ARG A 61 -20.69 -6.04 -4.34
N GLU A 62 -21.53 -6.67 -3.53
CA GLU A 62 -21.08 -7.40 -2.34
C GLU A 62 -20.13 -8.55 -2.71
N SER A 63 -20.46 -9.35 -3.73
CA SER A 63 -19.58 -10.41 -4.23
C SER A 63 -18.25 -9.86 -4.74
N ALA A 64 -18.27 -8.79 -5.54
CA ALA A 64 -17.06 -8.12 -6.01
C ALA A 64 -16.19 -7.64 -4.83
N PHE A 65 -16.81 -7.00 -3.83
CA PHE A 65 -16.14 -6.52 -2.63
C PHE A 65 -15.47 -7.65 -1.83
N ILE A 66 -16.19 -8.74 -1.56
CA ILE A 66 -15.66 -9.92 -0.86
C ILE A 66 -14.46 -10.49 -1.62
N LYS A 67 -14.57 -10.68 -2.94
CA LYS A 67 -13.45 -11.17 -3.77
C LYS A 67 -12.23 -10.25 -3.70
N ALA A 68 -12.45 -8.93 -3.78
CA ALA A 68 -11.36 -7.97 -3.67
C ALA A 68 -10.68 -8.07 -2.29
N LYS A 69 -11.46 -8.14 -1.21
CA LYS A 69 -10.97 -8.34 0.15
C LYS A 69 -10.14 -9.63 0.29
N ASP A 70 -10.62 -10.74 -0.25
CA ASP A 70 -9.94 -12.03 -0.19
C ASP A 70 -8.64 -12.04 -1.01
N SER A 71 -8.57 -11.22 -2.07
CA SER A 71 -7.39 -11.09 -2.93
C SER A 71 -6.28 -10.18 -2.39
N ILE A 72 -6.50 -9.46 -1.27
CA ILE A 72 -5.55 -8.46 -0.73
C ILE A 72 -4.13 -9.00 -0.64
N SER A 73 -3.94 -10.21 -0.12
CA SER A 73 -2.60 -10.77 0.06
C SER A 73 -1.90 -11.04 -1.27
N ALA A 74 -2.63 -11.59 -2.24
CA ALA A 74 -2.09 -11.94 -3.56
C ALA A 74 -1.75 -10.69 -4.37
N GLU A 75 -2.64 -9.70 -4.38
CA GLU A 75 -2.39 -8.43 -5.08
C GLU A 75 -1.27 -7.61 -4.41
N THR A 76 -1.14 -7.68 -3.08
CA THR A 76 0.00 -7.10 -2.37
C THR A 76 1.31 -7.72 -2.86
N GLU A 77 1.42 -9.05 -2.87
CA GLU A 77 2.62 -9.75 -3.36
C GLU A 77 3.01 -9.33 -4.77
N LYS A 78 2.05 -9.39 -5.70
CA LYS A 78 2.22 -9.02 -7.10
C LYS A 78 2.71 -7.59 -7.26
N GLN A 79 2.09 -6.63 -6.57
CA GLN A 79 2.43 -5.21 -6.73
C GLN A 79 3.75 -4.84 -6.05
N LEU A 80 4.17 -5.55 -4.99
CA LEU A 80 5.51 -5.42 -4.44
C LEU A 80 6.58 -5.87 -5.43
N LEU A 81 6.36 -7.00 -6.13
CA LEU A 81 7.28 -7.50 -7.17
C LEU A 81 7.37 -6.55 -8.37
N ILE A 82 6.22 -6.04 -8.83
CA ILE A 82 6.17 -5.03 -9.91
C ILE A 82 6.92 -3.76 -9.49
N TYR A 83 6.69 -3.28 -8.28
CA TYR A 83 7.38 -2.10 -7.76
C TYR A 83 8.90 -2.32 -7.64
N TYR A 84 9.32 -3.48 -7.11
CA TYR A 84 10.74 -3.83 -6.99
C TYR A 84 11.42 -3.89 -8.36
N SER A 85 10.87 -4.67 -9.30
CA SER A 85 11.43 -4.85 -10.65
C SER A 85 11.53 -3.52 -11.39
N SER A 86 10.46 -2.72 -11.36
CA SER A 86 10.45 -1.39 -11.98
C SER A 86 11.50 -0.46 -11.38
N SER A 87 11.66 -0.48 -10.05
CA SER A 87 12.63 0.35 -9.34
C SER A 87 14.09 -0.07 -9.59
N LYS A 88 14.33 -1.36 -9.88
CA LYS A 88 15.65 -1.91 -10.22
C LYS A 88 15.90 -1.97 -11.74
N SER A 89 14.93 -1.56 -12.56
CA SER A 89 14.98 -1.70 -14.02
C SER A 89 15.22 -3.14 -14.48
N LEU A 90 14.64 -4.11 -13.75
CA LEU A 90 14.72 -5.55 -14.05
C LEU A 90 13.46 -6.01 -14.76
N ARG A 91 13.58 -7.02 -15.63
CA ARG A 91 12.41 -7.77 -16.09
C ARG A 91 11.93 -8.69 -14.97
N PRO A 92 10.63 -9.08 -14.95
CA PRO A 92 10.11 -9.99 -13.93
C PRO A 92 10.87 -11.33 -13.86
N ASP A 93 11.29 -11.87 -15.00
CA ASP A 93 12.02 -13.13 -15.09
C ASP A 93 13.48 -13.03 -14.59
N ASP A 94 14.01 -11.80 -14.47
CA ASP A 94 15.38 -11.53 -14.03
C ASP A 94 15.47 -11.28 -12.52
N ILE A 95 14.34 -11.29 -11.79
CA ILE A 95 14.33 -11.11 -10.34
C ILE A 95 14.91 -12.38 -9.69
N PRO A 96 15.95 -12.28 -8.84
CA PRO A 96 16.48 -13.44 -8.13
C PRO A 96 15.40 -14.17 -7.33
N GLU A 97 15.39 -15.49 -7.38
CA GLU A 97 14.39 -16.32 -6.69
C GLU A 97 14.36 -16.05 -5.18
N GLU A 98 15.52 -15.80 -4.58
CA GLU A 98 15.64 -15.40 -3.17
C GLU A 98 14.88 -14.10 -2.87
N THR A 99 14.94 -13.12 -3.77
CA THR A 99 14.23 -11.85 -3.66
C THR A 99 12.73 -12.07 -3.80
N VAL A 100 12.30 -12.91 -4.76
CA VAL A 100 10.88 -13.27 -4.93
C VAL A 100 10.33 -13.90 -3.65
N ASN A 101 11.03 -14.90 -3.12
CA ASN A 101 10.63 -15.60 -1.89
C ASN A 101 10.61 -14.67 -0.68
N SER A 102 11.59 -13.77 -0.56
CA SER A 102 11.63 -12.78 0.52
C SER A 102 10.47 -11.78 0.43
N LEU A 103 10.20 -11.25 -0.76
CA LEU A 103 9.07 -10.34 -1.00
C LEU A 103 7.72 -11.02 -0.76
N LYS A 104 7.57 -12.29 -1.14
CA LYS A 104 6.40 -13.11 -0.83
C LYS A 104 6.19 -13.32 0.67
N LYS A 105 7.26 -13.54 1.43
CA LYS A 105 7.16 -13.62 2.90
C LYS A 105 6.76 -12.28 3.50
N LYS A 106 7.35 -11.18 3.03
CA LYS A 106 7.03 -9.81 3.47
C LYS A 106 5.60 -9.42 3.12
N SER A 107 5.11 -9.78 1.92
CA SER A 107 3.76 -9.46 1.47
C SER A 107 2.69 -9.98 2.42
N GLY A 108 2.82 -11.22 2.92
CA GLY A 108 1.89 -11.80 3.89
C GLY A 108 1.87 -11.12 5.27
N LEU A 109 2.93 -10.39 5.63
CA LEU A 109 2.97 -9.55 6.82
C LEU A 109 2.41 -8.16 6.55
N TYR A 110 2.78 -7.56 5.42
CA TYR A 110 2.34 -6.23 5.00
C TYR A 110 0.85 -6.18 4.68
N SER A 111 0.31 -7.21 4.03
CA SER A 111 -1.11 -7.32 3.66
C SER A 111 -2.07 -7.27 4.85
N LYS A 112 -1.58 -7.48 6.08
CA LYS A 112 -2.35 -7.42 7.33
C LYS A 112 -2.30 -6.05 8.02
N LYS A 113 -1.42 -5.15 7.56
CA LYS A 113 -1.18 -3.84 8.17
C LYS A 113 -1.87 -2.69 7.43
N GLY A 114 -2.58 -2.99 6.35
CA GLY A 114 -3.23 -1.96 5.55
C GLY A 114 -4.71 -1.74 5.89
N ILE A 115 -5.25 -0.66 5.33
CA ILE A 115 -6.66 -0.30 5.38
C ILE A 115 -7.16 -0.04 3.97
N VAL A 116 -8.46 -0.27 3.75
CA VAL A 116 -9.14 0.22 2.56
C VAL A 116 -9.32 1.72 2.74
N GLU A 117 -8.53 2.51 2.03
CA GLU A 117 -8.64 3.97 2.04
C GLU A 117 -9.85 4.42 1.22
N GLN A 118 -10.06 3.76 0.08
CA GLN A 118 -11.12 4.12 -0.87
C GLN A 118 -11.70 2.88 -1.52
N GLU A 119 -12.98 2.99 -1.85
CA GLU A 119 -13.77 1.97 -2.54
C GLU A 119 -14.58 2.65 -3.63
N TYR A 120 -14.47 2.12 -4.85
CA TYR A 120 -15.20 2.61 -6.01
C TYR A 120 -15.78 1.44 -6.80
N TYR A 121 -16.95 1.65 -7.40
CA TYR A 121 -17.55 0.69 -8.32
C TYR A 121 -17.58 1.26 -9.73
N GLN A 122 -17.20 0.43 -10.68
CA GLN A 122 -17.39 0.68 -12.10
C GLN A 122 -18.84 0.39 -12.52
N LEU A 123 -19.18 0.74 -13.76
CA LEU A 123 -20.52 0.58 -14.32
C LEU A 123 -20.98 -0.89 -14.38
N ASP A 124 -20.03 -1.81 -14.54
CA ASP A 124 -20.23 -3.26 -14.56
C ASP A 124 -20.25 -3.89 -13.14
N ASN A 125 -20.31 -3.06 -12.09
CA ASN A 125 -20.22 -3.44 -10.69
C ASN A 125 -18.87 -4.07 -10.28
N THR A 126 -17.83 -3.98 -11.10
CA THR A 126 -16.44 -4.26 -10.68
C THR A 126 -16.06 -3.29 -9.57
N VAL A 127 -15.52 -3.80 -8.47
CA VAL A 127 -14.99 -2.98 -7.38
C VAL A 127 -13.53 -2.66 -7.62
N ILE A 128 -13.11 -1.46 -7.22
CA ILE A 128 -11.70 -1.07 -7.06
C ILE A 128 -11.51 -0.64 -5.61
N LEU A 129 -10.60 -1.31 -4.91
CA LEU A 129 -10.15 -0.92 -3.57
C LEU A 129 -8.77 -0.29 -3.66
N VAL A 130 -8.64 0.90 -3.08
CA VAL A 130 -7.34 1.53 -2.81
C VAL A 130 -6.92 1.10 -1.41
N TYR A 131 -6.00 0.14 -1.32
CA TYR A 131 -5.56 -0.44 -0.07
C TYR A 131 -4.18 0.12 0.32
N ARG A 132 -4.11 0.85 1.43
CA ARG A 132 -2.88 1.50 1.90
C ARG A 132 -2.29 0.73 3.06
N ILE A 133 -1.06 0.28 2.88
CA ILE A 133 -0.26 -0.42 3.89
C ILE A 133 0.66 0.60 4.56
N PHE A 134 0.55 0.70 5.89
CA PHE A 134 1.39 1.55 6.70
C PHE A 134 2.41 0.70 7.47
N ASN A 135 3.68 0.89 7.15
CA ASN A 135 4.78 0.24 7.86
C ASN A 135 6.03 1.10 7.72
N ASN A 136 6.65 1.45 8.84
CA ASN A 136 7.83 2.31 8.85
C ASN A 136 8.94 1.71 7.98
N GLY A 137 9.49 2.51 7.07
CA GLY A 137 10.55 2.11 6.15
C GLY A 137 10.15 1.08 5.10
N ILE A 138 8.86 0.82 4.87
CA ILE A 138 8.39 -0.22 3.93
C ILE A 138 9.02 -0.09 2.54
N LYS A 139 9.18 1.15 2.04
CA LYS A 139 9.83 1.38 0.75
C LYS A 139 11.25 0.82 0.73
N ASN A 140 12.05 1.13 1.75
CA ASN A 140 13.43 0.66 1.84
C ASN A 140 13.50 -0.84 2.12
N GLU A 141 12.60 -1.38 2.95
CA GLU A 141 12.51 -2.82 3.17
C GLU A 141 12.20 -3.60 1.89
N ILE A 142 11.44 -3.01 0.95
CA ILE A 142 11.18 -3.60 -0.36
C ILE A 142 12.43 -3.51 -1.25
N LEU A 143 13.00 -2.31 -1.40
CA LEU A 143 14.08 -2.03 -2.36
C LEU A 143 15.46 -2.58 -1.96
N ASN A 144 15.69 -2.78 -0.66
CA ASN A 144 16.92 -3.33 -0.11
C ASN A 144 16.74 -4.79 0.33
N ASN A 145 15.78 -5.50 -0.27
CA ASN A 145 15.70 -6.96 -0.15
C ASN A 145 17.03 -7.61 -0.49
#